data_AF-A0A7Y5EWW0-F1
#
_entry.id   AF-A0A7Y5EWW0-F1
#
_cell.length_a   1.000
_cell.length_b   1.000
_cell.length_c   1.000
_cell.angle_alpha   90.00
_cell.angle_beta   90.00
_cell.angle_gamma   90.00
#
_symmetry.space_group_name_H-M   'P 1'
#
loop_
_entity.id
_entity.type
_entity.pdbx_description
1 polymer ?
#
loop_
_entity_poly.entity_id
_entity_poly.type
_entity_poly.pdbx_seq_one_letter_code
_entity_poly.pdbx_strand_id
1 'polypeptide(L)'
;MKFSLFVFMFVFINFCAPVKREVTDSDINKLVERISVTRFIQNLNQEEGMKLKTDREIFLEVCKVFRLDQQKVKLKLKISHPKLFERLEQRHED
;
A
#
# COMPACT_ATOMS: atom_id res chain seq x y z
N MET A 1 -35.59 -16.86 -11.23
CA MET A 1 -35.26 -15.51 -10.69
C MET A 1 -34.77 -15.49 -9.23
N LYS A 2 -34.37 -16.61 -8.60
CA LYS A 2 -33.84 -16.60 -7.21
C LYS A 2 -32.30 -16.49 -7.12
N PHE A 3 -31.58 -16.85 -8.19
CA PHE A 3 -30.11 -16.84 -8.23
C PHE A 3 -29.52 -15.43 -8.39
N SER A 4 -30.23 -14.53 -9.08
CA SER A 4 -29.77 -13.15 -9.37
C SER A 4 -29.71 -12.25 -8.13
N LEU A 5 -30.62 -12.42 -7.17
CA LEU A 5 -30.64 -11.68 -5.91
C LEU A 5 -29.44 -12.03 -5.01
N PHE A 6 -28.98 -13.28 -5.05
CA PHE A 6 -27.86 -13.75 -4.22
C PHE A 6 -26.52 -13.17 -4.70
N VAL A 7 -26.34 -13.06 -6.03
CA VAL A 7 -25.17 -12.44 -6.64
C VAL A 7 -25.13 -10.94 -6.34
N PHE A 8 -26.27 -10.26 -6.40
CA PHE A 8 -26.35 -8.82 -6.09
C PHE A 8 -25.99 -8.55 -4.62
N MET A 9 -26.49 -9.35 -3.68
CA MET A 9 -26.16 -9.25 -2.25
C MET A 9 -24.66 -9.45 -1.95
N PHE A 10 -24.00 -10.40 -2.62
CA PHE A 10 -22.56 -10.66 -2.42
C PHE A 10 -21.66 -9.51 -2.92
N VAL A 11 -22.10 -8.79 -3.95
CA VAL A 11 -21.37 -7.64 -4.50
C VAL A 11 -21.35 -6.48 -3.51
N PHE A 12 -22.47 -6.19 -2.82
CA PHE A 12 -22.51 -5.07 -1.85
C PHE A 12 -21.64 -5.28 -0.61
N ILE A 13 -21.50 -6.51 -0.13
CA ILE A 13 -20.70 -6.81 1.08
C ILE A 13 -19.20 -6.53 0.83
N ASN A 14 -18.74 -6.65 -0.41
CA ASN A 14 -17.33 -6.45 -0.75
C ASN A 14 -16.94 -4.99 -1.03
N PHE A 15 -17.92 -4.11 -1.30
CA PHE A 15 -17.65 -2.72 -1.68
C PHE A 15 -17.47 -1.75 -0.51
N CYS A 16 -17.77 -2.17 0.73
CA CYS A 16 -17.80 -1.25 1.87
C CYS A 16 -17.14 -1.81 3.14
N ALA A 17 -16.02 -2.52 2.99
CA ALA A 17 -15.23 -2.88 4.15
C ALA A 17 -14.41 -1.67 4.64
N PRO A 18 -14.55 -1.25 5.91
CA PRO A 18 -13.97 -0.02 6.41
C PRO A 18 -12.44 -0.08 6.41
N VAL A 19 -11.81 1.10 6.24
CA VAL A 19 -10.38 1.29 6.52
C VAL A 19 -10.11 0.86 7.96
N LYS A 20 -8.98 0.18 8.20
CA LYS A 20 -8.60 -0.24 9.54
C LYS A 20 -8.58 0.98 10.48
N ARG A 21 -9.30 0.88 11.61
CA ARG A 21 -9.40 1.98 12.58
C ARG A 21 -8.04 2.26 13.25
N GLU A 22 -7.23 1.22 13.44
CA GLU A 22 -5.92 1.30 14.07
C GLU A 22 -4.82 0.74 13.14
N VAL A 23 -3.67 1.40 13.15
CA VAL A 23 -2.46 0.96 12.43
C VAL A 23 -1.47 0.45 13.47
N THR A 24 -1.25 -0.86 13.49
CA THR A 24 -0.35 -1.52 14.44
C THR A 24 1.09 -1.50 13.94
N ASP A 25 2.06 -1.77 14.81
CA ASP A 25 3.47 -1.84 14.40
C ASP A 25 3.73 -3.06 13.49
N SER A 26 2.93 -4.12 13.63
CA SER A 26 2.92 -5.24 12.69
C SER A 26 2.49 -4.81 11.27
N ASP A 27 1.50 -3.93 11.16
CA ASP A 27 1.07 -3.39 9.87
C ASP A 27 2.17 -2.53 9.23
N ILE A 28 2.91 -1.75 10.03
CA ILE A 28 4.05 -0.96 9.55
C ILE A 28 5.18 -1.87 9.06
N ASN A 29 5.54 -2.90 9.82
CA ASN A 29 6.59 -3.84 9.43
C ASN A 29 6.26 -4.55 8.11
N LYS A 30 5.02 -5.04 7.96
CA LYS A 30 4.54 -5.64 6.71
C LYS A 30 4.59 -4.67 5.53
N LEU A 31 4.26 -3.40 5.76
CA LEU A 31 4.33 -2.38 4.72
C LEU A 31 5.78 -2.13 4.28
N VAL A 32 6.70 -1.98 5.22
CA VAL A 32 8.13 -1.75 4.97
C VAL A 32 8.74 -2.94 4.23
N GLU A 33 8.43 -4.15 4.67
CA GLU A 33 8.85 -5.39 4.03
C GLU A 33 8.34 -5.45 2.58
N ARG A 34 7.06 -5.16 2.36
CA ARG A 34 6.46 -5.22 1.03
C ARG A 34 7.05 -4.18 0.08
N ILE A 35 7.36 -2.98 0.56
CA ILE A 35 8.07 -1.96 -0.22
C ILE A 35 9.46 -2.49 -0.62
N SER A 36 10.19 -3.07 0.35
CA SER A 36 11.56 -3.58 0.12
C SER A 36 11.57 -4.74 -0.88
N VAL A 37 10.66 -5.70 -0.72
CA VAL A 37 10.50 -6.84 -1.64
C VAL A 37 10.11 -6.36 -3.04
N THR A 38 9.18 -5.42 -3.14
CA THR A 38 8.75 -4.89 -4.45
C THR A 38 9.92 -4.23 -5.18
N ARG A 39 10.72 -3.42 -4.48
CA ARG A 39 11.92 -2.81 -5.05
C ARG A 39 12.97 -3.86 -5.46
N PHE A 40 13.18 -4.87 -4.63
CA PHE A 40 14.11 -5.96 -4.96
C PHE A 40 13.69 -6.67 -6.25
N ILE A 41 12.41 -7.03 -6.37
CA ILE A 41 11.85 -7.67 -7.58
C ILE A 41 11.96 -6.75 -8.80
N GLN A 42 11.71 -5.45 -8.63
CA GLN A 42 11.85 -4.47 -9.70
C GLN A 42 13.27 -4.34 -10.20
N ASN A 43 14.25 -4.35 -9.30
CA ASN A 43 15.67 -4.31 -9.67
C ASN A 43 16.12 -5.61 -10.34
N LEU A 44 15.60 -6.77 -9.91
CA LEU A 44 15.93 -8.06 -10.53
C LEU A 44 15.35 -8.20 -11.95
N ASN A 45 14.14 -7.69 -12.16
CA ASN A 45 13.43 -7.80 -13.44
C ASN A 45 13.55 -6.51 -14.27
N GLN A 46 14.56 -5.68 -14.01
CA GLN A 46 14.72 -4.42 -14.71
C GLN A 46 15.14 -4.67 -16.16
N GLU A 47 14.19 -4.57 -17.07
CA GLU A 47 14.41 -4.62 -18.52
C GLU A 47 14.42 -3.21 -19.12
N GLU A 48 15.09 -3.05 -20.26
CA GLU A 48 15.19 -1.77 -20.97
C GLU A 48 13.78 -1.28 -21.38
N GLY A 49 13.40 -0.08 -20.93
CA GLY A 49 12.07 0.49 -21.17
C GLY A 49 11.00 0.15 -20.11
N MET A 50 11.30 -0.66 -19.10
CA MET A 50 10.36 -0.93 -18.00
C MET A 50 10.23 0.27 -17.06
N LYS A 51 9.01 0.79 -16.88
CA LYS A 51 8.74 1.83 -15.88
C LYS A 51 8.71 1.23 -14.47
N LEU A 52 9.71 1.55 -13.66
CA LEU A 52 9.74 1.18 -12.26
C LEU A 52 8.78 2.06 -11.45
N LYS A 53 8.06 1.43 -10.51
CA LYS A 53 7.23 2.13 -9.52
C LYS A 53 8.14 2.81 -8.51
N THR A 54 7.80 4.04 -8.16
CA THR A 54 8.41 4.78 -7.06
C THR A 54 8.01 4.20 -5.69
N ASP A 55 8.78 4.49 -4.65
CA ASP A 55 8.41 4.12 -3.26
C ASP A 55 7.01 4.62 -2.89
N ARG A 56 6.63 5.80 -3.38
CA ARG A 56 5.33 6.39 -3.16
C ARG A 56 4.20 5.61 -3.82
N GLU A 57 4.38 5.18 -5.06
CA GLU A 57 3.39 4.34 -5.76
C GLU A 57 3.20 3.00 -5.07
N ILE A 58 4.31 2.36 -4.66
CA ILE A 58 4.27 1.10 -3.91
C ILE A 58 3.59 1.32 -2.56
N PHE A 59 3.92 2.38 -1.83
CA PHE A 59 3.28 2.73 -0.57
C PHE A 59 1.76 2.88 -0.72
N LEU A 60 1.29 3.63 -1.72
CA LEU A 60 -0.14 3.84 -1.96
C LEU A 60 -0.87 2.52 -2.26
N GLU A 61 -0.26 1.67 -3.08
CA GLU A 61 -0.79 0.34 -3.40
C GLU A 61 -0.86 -0.54 -2.15
N VAL A 62 0.18 -0.54 -1.34
CA VAL A 62 0.25 -1.32 -0.10
C VAL A 62 -0.78 -0.83 0.92
N CYS A 63 -0.92 0.48 1.12
CA CYS A 63 -1.98 1.05 1.96
C CYS A 63 -3.38 0.69 1.45
N LYS A 64 -3.60 0.67 0.12
CA LYS A 64 -4.87 0.26 -0.48
C LYS A 64 -5.17 -1.21 -0.23
N VAL A 65 -4.20 -2.10 -0.45
CA VAL A 65 -4.35 -3.56 -0.28
C VAL A 65 -4.61 -3.92 1.18
N PHE A 66 -3.85 -3.34 2.11
CA PHE A 66 -4.03 -3.60 3.55
C PHE A 66 -5.10 -2.73 4.21
N ARG A 67 -5.77 -1.87 3.44
CA ARG A 67 -6.80 -0.92 3.92
C ARG A 67 -6.29 -0.09 5.10
N LEU A 68 -5.06 0.40 4.99
CA LEU A 68 -4.41 1.22 6.00
C LEU A 68 -4.70 2.70 5.76
N ASP A 69 -4.90 3.44 6.84
CA ASP A 69 -4.98 4.89 6.81
C ASP A 69 -3.60 5.48 6.50
N GLN A 70 -3.48 6.16 5.37
CA GLN A 70 -2.20 6.68 4.88
C GLN A 70 -1.58 7.71 5.83
N GLN A 71 -2.40 8.55 6.47
CA GLN A 71 -1.90 9.60 7.37
C GLN A 71 -1.36 8.98 8.65
N LYS A 72 -2.09 8.03 9.24
CA LYS A 72 -1.64 7.29 10.43
C LYS A 72 -0.37 6.48 10.15
N VAL A 73 -0.28 5.82 8.99
CA VAL A 73 0.92 5.11 8.57
C VAL A 73 2.10 6.07 8.41
N LYS A 74 1.92 7.21 7.74
CA LYS A 74 2.97 8.23 7.58
C LYS A 74 3.48 8.75 8.91
N LEU A 75 2.60 9.05 9.85
CA LEU A 75 3.00 9.48 11.21
C LEU A 75 3.83 8.41 11.91
N LYS A 76 3.42 7.14 11.84
CA LYS A 76 4.18 6.03 12.41
C LYS A 76 5.51 5.79 11.70
N LEU A 77 5.55 5.90 10.37
CA LEU A 77 6.78 5.77 9.59
C LEU A 77 7.77 6.88 9.90
N LYS A 78 7.31 8.11 10.12
CA LYS A 78 8.17 9.23 10.53
C LYS A 78 8.95 8.92 11.80
N ILE A 79 8.33 8.20 12.75
CA ILE A 79 8.94 7.84 14.03
C ILE A 79 9.80 6.57 13.91
N SER A 80 9.24 5.51 13.31
CA SER A 80 9.87 4.18 13.30
C SER A 80 10.88 3.96 12.16
N HIS A 81 10.67 4.60 11.01
CA HIS A 81 11.44 4.41 9.79
C HIS A 81 11.66 5.75 9.06
N PRO A 82 12.34 6.74 9.70
CA PRO A 82 12.42 8.12 9.19
C PRO A 82 13.01 8.19 7.77
N LYS A 83 14.01 7.36 7.45
CA LYS A 83 14.61 7.31 6.11
C LYS A 83 13.62 6.89 5.01
N LEU A 84 12.71 5.95 5.32
CA LEU A 84 11.67 5.56 4.37
C LEU A 84 10.63 6.68 4.25
N PHE A 85 10.26 7.31 5.37
CA PHE A 85 9.38 8.47 5.36
C PHE A 85 9.93 9.61 4.49
N GLU A 86 11.21 9.94 4.61
CA GLU A 86 11.88 10.95 3.77
C GLU A 86 11.80 10.60 2.29
N ARG A 87 12.08 9.35 1.90
CA ARG A 87 11.94 8.91 0.50
C ARG A 87 10.51 8.96 -0.03
N LEU A 88 9.51 8.80 0.84
CA LEU A 88 8.10 8.92 0.47
C LEU A 88 7.66 10.38 0.30
N GLU A 89 8.30 11.31 1.01
CA GLU A 89 8.02 12.75 1.00
C GLU A 89 8.90 13.54 0.03
N GLN A 90 10.04 12.98 -0.41
CA GLN A 90 10.83 13.51 -1.51
C GLN A 90 9.98 13.48 -2.79
N ARG A 91 9.30 14.61 -3.03
CA ARG A 91 8.83 14.98 -4.35
C ARG A 91 10.06 14.96 -5.24
N HIS A 92 10.02 14.17 -6.31
CA HIS A 92 10.92 14.40 -7.44
C HIS A 92 10.75 15.86 -7.87
N GLU A 93 11.65 16.74 -7.43
CA GLU A 93 12.09 17.89 -8.22
C GLU A 93 12.87 17.30 -9.39
N ASP A 94 12.14 16.80 -10.39
CA ASP A 94 12.65 16.55 -11.73
C ASP A 94 12.13 17.67 -12.66
#